data_AF-A0A947YDU8-F1
#
_entry.id   AF-A0A947YDU8-F1
#
_cell.length_a   1.000
_cell.length_b   1.000
_cell.length_c   1.000
_cell.angle_alpha   90.00
_cell.angle_beta   90.00
_cell.angle_gamma   90.00
#
_symmetry.space_group_name_H-M   'P 1'
#
loop_
_entity.id
_entity.type
_entity.pdbx_description
1 polymer ?
#
loop_
_entity_poly.entity_id
_entity_poly.type
_entity_poly.pdbx_seq_one_letter_code
_entity_poly.pdbx_strand_id
1 'polypeptide(L)'
;TDQEKITIGKDYLLPKALELSGLDSNALTIAEDLWPSIVRPLGYDAGIRTLNRTIEGITRKTAKLIVENKVQVVNITLANIKDYLPK
;
A
#
# COMPACT_ATOMS: atom_id res chain seq x y z
N THR A 1 -1.26 -7.09 17.02
CA THR A 1 -0.74 -8.32 16.36
C THR A 1 -0.49 -8.03 14.89
N ASP A 2 0.26 -8.90 14.19
CA ASP A 2 0.45 -8.73 12.73
C ASP A 2 -0.89 -8.78 11.99
N GLN A 3 -1.79 -9.67 12.40
CA GLN A 3 -3.12 -9.78 11.80
C GLN A 3 -3.95 -8.50 11.96
N GLU A 4 -3.97 -7.89 13.16
CA GLU A 4 -4.64 -6.60 13.38
C GLU A 4 -4.06 -5.50 12.49
N LYS A 5 -2.72 -5.46 12.35
CA LYS A 5 -2.05 -4.49 11.49
C LYS A 5 -2.41 -4.69 10.02
N ILE A 6 -2.56 -5.95 9.56
CA ILE A 6 -3.04 -6.27 8.21
C ILE A 6 -4.46 -5.72 8.01
N THR A 7 -5.38 -6.02 8.92
CA THR A 7 -6.77 -5.51 8.87
C THR A 7 -6.81 -3.98 8.86
N ILE A 8 -6.04 -3.33 9.74
CA ILE A 8 -5.94 -1.86 9.79
C ILE A 8 -5.37 -1.31 8.48
N GLY A 9 -4.32 -1.92 7.96
CA GLY A 9 -3.70 -1.55 6.71
C GLY A 9 -4.67 -1.60 5.53
N LYS A 10 -5.41 -2.71 5.43
CA LYS A 10 -6.34 -3.00 4.34
C LYS A 10 -7.61 -2.16 4.40
N ASP A 11 -8.26 -2.12 5.56
CA ASP A 11 -9.62 -1.60 5.66
C ASP A 11 -9.66 -0.11 6.02
N TYR A 12 -8.55 0.45 6.51
CA TYR A 12 -8.49 1.84 6.96
C TYR A 12 -7.38 2.64 6.27
N LEU A 13 -6.12 2.18 6.36
CA LEU A 13 -4.99 3.00 5.91
C LEU A 13 -4.92 3.11 4.38
N LEU A 14 -5.11 2.01 3.66
CA LEU A 14 -5.10 2.01 2.19
C LEU A 14 -6.24 2.86 1.60
N PRO A 15 -7.52 2.67 1.98
CA PRO A 15 -8.60 3.53 1.52
C PRO A 15 -8.34 5.00 1.85
N LYS A 16 -7.85 5.30 3.06
CA LYS A 16 -7.56 6.67 3.46
C LYS A 16 -6.44 7.30 2.64
N ALA A 17 -5.37 6.54 2.34
CA ALA A 17 -4.27 7.01 1.52
C ALA A 17 -4.71 7.29 0.08
N LEU A 18 -5.59 6.45 -0.48
CA LEU A 18 -6.17 6.65 -1.82
C LEU A 18 -7.00 7.93 -1.89
N GLU A 19 -7.90 8.11 -0.92
CA GLU A 19 -8.73 9.32 -0.79
C GLU A 19 -7.87 10.58 -0.71
N LEU A 20 -6.86 10.59 0.17
CA LEU A 20 -5.94 11.72 0.34
C LEU A 20 -5.11 12.02 -0.92
N SER A 21 -4.88 11.01 -1.76
CA SER A 21 -4.16 11.15 -3.03
C SER A 21 -5.07 11.48 -4.20
N GLY A 22 -6.39 11.61 -3.97
CA GLY A 22 -7.38 11.87 -5.02
C GLY A 22 -7.53 10.70 -6.01
N LEU A 23 -7.21 9.47 -5.59
CA LEU A 23 -7.33 8.28 -6.40
C LEU A 23 -8.65 7.56 -6.12
N ASP A 24 -9.22 6.96 -7.16
CA ASP A 24 -10.35 6.05 -7.02
C ASP A 24 -9.97 4.85 -6.14
N SER A 25 -10.92 4.33 -5.38
CA SER A 25 -10.72 3.15 -4.51
C SER A 25 -10.25 1.92 -5.29
N ASN A 26 -10.59 1.84 -6.58
CA ASN A 26 -10.21 0.75 -7.47
C ASN A 26 -8.90 1.01 -8.23
N ALA A 27 -8.28 2.18 -8.07
CA ALA A 27 -7.05 2.53 -8.78
C ALA A 27 -5.84 1.72 -8.30
N LEU A 28 -5.90 1.17 -7.07
CA LEU A 28 -4.85 0.37 -6.47
C LEU A 28 -5.43 -0.84 -5.76
N THR A 29 -5.01 -2.04 -6.15
CA THR A 29 -5.33 -3.28 -5.44
C THR A 29 -4.05 -3.98 -5.01
N ILE A 30 -4.03 -4.48 -3.77
CA ILE A 30 -2.93 -5.26 -3.21
C ILE A 30 -3.43 -6.66 -2.94
N ALA A 31 -2.74 -7.68 -3.45
CA ALA A 31 -3.10 -9.07 -3.21
C ALA A 31 -3.02 -9.43 -1.71
N GLU A 32 -3.97 -10.24 -1.24
CA GLU A 32 -4.13 -10.65 0.17
C GLU A 32 -2.84 -11.25 0.76
N ASP A 33 -2.17 -12.09 -0.01
CA ASP A 33 -0.93 -12.80 0.34
C ASP A 33 0.28 -11.89 0.53
N LEU A 34 0.19 -10.63 0.09
CA LEU A 34 1.27 -9.65 0.18
C LEU A 34 1.25 -8.83 1.47
N TRP A 35 0.11 -8.70 2.14
CA TRP A 35 -0.01 -7.91 3.35
C TRP A 35 0.97 -8.32 4.46
N PRO A 36 1.21 -9.62 4.72
CA PRO A 36 2.23 -10.02 5.68
C PRO A 36 3.63 -9.50 5.33
N SER A 37 3.94 -9.38 4.04
CA SER A 37 5.23 -8.86 3.53
C SER A 37 5.31 -7.34 3.62
N ILE A 38 4.19 -6.63 3.71
CA ILE A 38 4.14 -5.18 3.92
C ILE A 38 4.28 -4.87 5.43
N VAL A 39 3.70 -5.72 6.29
CA VAL A 39 3.67 -5.53 7.74
C VAL A 39 4.96 -5.99 8.44
N ARG A 40 5.52 -7.16 8.08
CA ARG A 40 6.67 -7.78 8.77
C ARG A 40 8.02 -7.04 8.68
N PRO A 41 8.41 -6.43 7.55
CA PRO A 41 9.71 -5.74 7.46
C PRO A 41 9.86 -4.58 8.45
N LEU A 42 8.74 -4.12 9.03
CA LEU A 42 8.66 -2.99 9.93
C LEU A 42 8.59 -3.43 11.41
N GLY A 43 8.92 -4.70 11.66
CA GLY A 43 8.63 -5.54 12.84
C GLY A 43 9.16 -5.12 14.21
N TYR A 44 9.51 -3.86 14.42
CA TYR A 44 9.81 -3.31 15.75
C TYR A 44 9.04 -2.01 16.07
N ASP A 45 8.23 -1.49 15.14
CA ASP A 45 7.29 -0.42 15.46
C ASP A 45 6.12 -1.02 16.27
N ALA A 46 5.98 -0.62 17.53
CA ALA A 46 4.84 -0.99 18.36
C ALA A 46 3.50 -0.48 17.75
N GLY A 47 3.55 0.50 16.84
CA GLY A 47 2.39 1.10 16.20
C GLY A 47 2.22 0.77 14.71
N ILE A 48 1.43 1.63 14.06
CA ILE A 48 1.08 1.58 12.63
C ILE A 48 1.71 2.71 11.81
N ARG A 49 2.56 3.55 12.43
CA ARG A 49 3.14 4.73 11.75
C ARG A 49 3.97 4.32 10.55
N THR A 50 4.80 3.29 10.73
CA THR A 50 5.67 2.81 9.64
C THR A 50 4.84 2.14 8.55
N LEU A 51 3.81 1.36 8.93
CA LEU A 51 2.85 0.78 7.99
C LEU A 51 2.15 1.87 7.16
N ASN A 52 1.66 2.93 7.81
CA ASN A 52 1.01 4.04 7.13
C ASN A 52 1.95 4.72 6.12
N ARG A 53 3.19 5.01 6.51
CA ARG A 53 4.19 5.61 5.60
C ARG A 53 4.47 4.73 4.38
N THR A 54 4.55 3.41 4.57
CA THR A 54 4.75 2.46 3.47
C THR A 54 3.57 2.49 2.52
N ILE A 55 2.34 2.41 3.03
CA ILE A 55 1.12 2.47 2.22
C ILE A 55 1.04 3.79 1.46
N GLU A 56 1.27 4.93 2.10
CA GLU A 56 1.32 6.23 1.42
C GLU A 56 2.40 6.28 0.34
N GLY A 57 3.55 5.64 0.56
CA GLY A 57 4.62 5.51 -0.44
C GLY A 57 4.16 4.75 -1.68
N ILE A 58 3.45 3.62 -1.47
CA ILE A 58 2.85 2.82 -2.54
C ILE A 58 1.81 3.65 -3.30
N THR A 59 0.92 4.34 -2.58
CA THR A 59 -0.14 5.17 -3.18
C THR A 59 0.44 6.32 -4.00
N ARG A 60 1.48 7.01 -3.50
CA ARG A 60 2.15 8.09 -4.26
C ARG A 60 2.80 7.59 -5.55
N LYS A 61 3.45 6.42 -5.52
CA LYS A 61 4.01 5.80 -6.74
C LYS A 61 2.90 5.48 -7.74
N THR A 62 1.78 4.97 -7.25
CA THR A 62 0.59 4.67 -8.07
C THR A 62 0.01 5.94 -8.69
N ALA A 63 -0.20 6.99 -7.90
CA ALA A 63 -0.68 8.29 -8.39
C ALA A 63 0.22 8.85 -9.49
N LYS A 64 1.55 8.79 -9.30
CA LYS A 64 2.50 9.21 -10.33
C LYS A 64 2.32 8.45 -11.65
N LEU A 65 2.16 7.13 -11.60
CA LEU A 65 1.98 6.31 -12.81
C LEU A 65 0.68 6.65 -13.55
N ILE A 66 -0.39 6.93 -12.80
CA ILE A 66 -1.70 7.31 -13.37
C ILE A 66 -1.63 8.69 -14.01
N VAL A 67 -1.02 9.67 -13.33
CA VAL A 67 -0.83 11.03 -13.87
C VAL A 67 0.05 11.04 -15.12
N GLU A 68 1.05 10.16 -15.17
CA GLU A 68 1.89 9.95 -16.36
C GLU A 68 1.16 9.21 -17.51
N ASN A 69 -0.15 8.91 -17.36
CA ASN A 69 -0.98 8.15 -18.31
C ASN A 69 -0.40 6.78 -18.69
N LYS A 70 0.41 6.18 -17.81
CA LYS A 70 1.02 4.87 -18.06
C LYS A 70 0.05 3.72 -17.80
N VAL A 71 -0.83 3.89 -16.81
CA VAL A 71 -1.80 2.89 -16.35
C VAL A 71 -3.01 3.59 -15.73
N GLN A 72 -4.19 2.95 -15.79
CA GLN A 72 -5.39 3.42 -15.09
C GLN A 72 -5.60 2.72 -13.75
N VAL A 73 -5.19 1.46 -13.64
CA VAL A 73 -5.33 0.62 -12.45
C VAL A 73 -4.00 -0.08 -12.19
N VAL A 74 -3.56 -0.09 -10.92
CA VAL A 74 -2.35 -0.77 -10.47
C VAL A 74 -2.73 -1.96 -9.60
N ASN A 75 -2.29 -3.15 -10.01
CA ASN A 75 -2.42 -4.37 -9.22
C ASN A 75 -1.04 -4.78 -8.71
N ILE A 76 -0.89 -4.82 -7.38
CA ILE A 76 0.34 -5.25 -6.73
C ILE A 76 0.30 -6.75 -6.52
N THR A 77 1.32 -7.40 -7.06
CA THR A 77 1.56 -8.86 -7.05
C THR A 77 2.95 -9.15 -6.48
N LEU A 78 3.23 -10.42 -6.17
CA LEU A 78 4.58 -10.85 -5.75
C LEU A 78 5.69 -10.44 -6.73
N ALA A 79 5.36 -10.31 -8.02
CA ALA A 79 6.34 -9.98 -9.06
C ALA A 79 6.78 -8.50 -9.00
N ASN A 80 5.88 -7.57 -8.67
CA ASN A 80 6.14 -6.13 -8.74
C ASN A 80 6.23 -5.43 -7.36
N ILE A 81 5.87 -6.10 -6.26
CA ILE A 81 5.84 -5.49 -4.92
C ILE A 81 7.17 -4.82 -4.52
N LYS A 82 8.30 -5.37 -4.98
CA LYS A 82 9.66 -4.83 -4.72
C LYS A 82 9.86 -3.43 -5.30
N ASP A 83 9.16 -3.09 -6.38
CA ASP A 83 9.23 -1.77 -7.00
C ASP A 83 8.46 -0.71 -6.19
N TYR A 84 7.50 -1.14 -5.38
CA TYR A 84 6.64 -0.27 -4.59
C TYR A 84 7.12 -0.10 -3.16
N LEU A 85 7.70 -1.13 -2.54
CA LEU A 85 8.24 -1.06 -1.19
C LEU A 85 9.51 -0.20 -1.09
N PRO A 86 9.77 0.42 0.08
CA PRO A 86 11.06 1.04 0.37
C PRO A 86 12.16 -0.04 0.42
N LYS A 87 13.36 0.31 -0.07
CA LYS A 87 14.56 -0.54 0.02
C LYS A 87 15.09 -0.63 1.45
#